data_AF-A0A256YW98-F1
#
_entry.id   AF-A0A256YW98-F1
#
_cell.length_a   1.000
_cell.length_b   1.000
_cell.length_c   1.000
_cell.angle_alpha   90.00
_cell.angle_beta   90.00
_cell.angle_gamma   90.00
#
_symmetry.space_group_name_H-M   'P 1'
#
loop_
_entity.id
_entity.type
_entity.pdbx_description
1 polymer ?
#
loop_
_entity_poly.entity_id
_entity_poly.type
_entity_poly.pdbx_seq_one_letter_code
_entity_poly.pdbx_strand_id
1 'polypeptide(L)'
;MFKLDDRELRNNILREAFKDQPVKIKAYPRFSVAYSKGVYVVLDIYRYIYVIKPLTISKCKPKFLDRVYGFRVPLSIFRPPFTYGALLVPKVGGGRLIEEHNIRGWQVYAFKGTFKLQDPDGNWVEGKCIGFFAFILEWDAIDIKDAIKKLIELLDKVDFRWRYSEIYRTH
;
A
#
# COMPACT_ATOMS: atom_id res chain seq x y z
N MET A 1 -7.69 -20.19 -3.32
CA MET A 1 -8.64 -19.59 -4.28
C MET A 1 -9.76 -18.95 -3.47
N PHE A 2 -9.76 -17.62 -3.32
CA PHE A 2 -10.76 -16.92 -2.50
C PHE A 2 -12.11 -16.87 -3.23
N LYS A 3 -13.18 -17.24 -2.53
CA LYS A 3 -14.57 -17.13 -3.00
C LYS A 3 -14.98 -15.65 -3.06
N LEU A 4 -15.98 -15.36 -3.89
CA LEU A 4 -16.39 -14.04 -4.37
C LEU A 4 -16.72 -12.94 -3.32
N ASP A 5 -16.58 -13.17 -2.00
CA ASP A 5 -17.01 -12.21 -0.97
C ASP A 5 -16.03 -11.95 0.19
N ASP A 6 -14.73 -11.91 -0.11
CA ASP A 6 -13.69 -11.50 0.85
C ASP A 6 -13.66 -9.99 1.17
N ARG A 7 -14.67 -9.24 0.73
CA ARG A 7 -14.75 -7.77 0.93
C ARG A 7 -14.99 -7.45 2.40
N GLU A 8 -15.91 -8.17 3.03
CA GLU A 8 -16.22 -8.00 4.45
C GLU A 8 -15.02 -8.38 5.31
N LEU A 9 -14.34 -9.48 4.98
CA LEU A 9 -13.13 -9.91 5.67
C LEU A 9 -12.05 -8.81 5.65
N ARG A 10 -11.73 -8.26 4.47
CA ARG A 10 -10.76 -7.17 4.36
C ARG A 10 -11.19 -5.92 5.14
N ASN A 11 -12.46 -5.56 5.09
CA ASN A 11 -12.96 -4.42 5.86
C ASN A 11 -12.90 -4.66 7.36
N ASN A 12 -13.19 -5.87 7.83
CA ASN A 12 -13.10 -6.23 9.24
C ASN A 12 -11.65 -6.21 9.72
N ILE A 13 -10.70 -6.72 8.93
CA ILE A 13 -9.26 -6.59 9.20
C ILE A 13 -8.89 -5.10 9.37
N LEU A 14 -9.31 -4.24 8.44
CA LEU A 14 -9.03 -2.81 8.51
C LEU A 14 -9.72 -2.17 9.73
N ARG A 15 -10.97 -2.50 10.03
CA ARG A 15 -11.65 -1.98 11.24
C ARG A 15 -10.90 -2.34 12.52
N GLU A 16 -10.45 -3.60 12.63
CA GLU A 16 -9.68 -4.06 13.79
C GLU A 16 -8.28 -3.41 13.87
N ALA A 17 -7.63 -3.19 12.72
CA ALA A 17 -6.36 -2.47 12.66
C ALA A 17 -6.49 -1.01 13.13
N PHE A 18 -7.66 -0.40 12.93
CA PHE A 18 -7.97 0.99 13.25
C PHE A 18 -8.95 1.15 14.43
N LYS A 19 -9.16 0.12 15.26
CA LYS A 19 -10.22 0.06 16.29
C LYS A 19 -10.28 1.28 17.22
N ASP A 20 -9.13 1.86 17.55
CA ASP A 20 -9.00 2.96 18.51
C ASP A 20 -8.87 4.34 17.83
N GLN A 21 -9.23 4.45 16.55
CA GLN A 21 -9.11 5.69 15.79
C GLN A 21 -10.19 5.87 14.72
N PRO A 22 -10.56 7.13 14.40
CA PRO A 22 -11.51 7.39 13.32
C PRO A 22 -10.94 6.92 11.98
N VAL A 23 -11.68 6.06 11.28
CA VAL A 23 -11.26 5.49 10.00
C VAL A 23 -12.41 5.50 9.00
N LYS A 24 -12.13 5.91 7.77
CA LYS A 24 -13.02 5.70 6.63
C LYS A 24 -12.56 4.47 5.88
N ILE A 25 -13.46 3.54 5.57
CA ILE A 25 -13.12 2.29 4.87
C ILE A 25 -14.08 2.09 3.70
N LYS A 26 -13.52 1.69 2.55
CA LYS A 26 -14.30 1.28 1.38
C LYS A 26 -13.72 0.01 0.78
N ALA A 27 -14.60 -0.97 0.56
CA ALA A 27 -14.26 -2.15 -0.20
C ALA A 27 -14.49 -1.91 -1.70
N TYR A 28 -13.50 -2.29 -2.48
CA TYR A 28 -13.55 -2.44 -3.91
C TYR A 28 -13.48 -3.93 -4.28
N PRO A 29 -13.78 -4.31 -5.52
CA PRO A 29 -13.76 -5.71 -5.93
C PRO A 29 -12.47 -6.45 -5.58
N ARG A 30 -11.31 -5.80 -5.72
CA ARG A 30 -9.98 -6.42 -5.55
C ARG A 30 -9.13 -5.89 -4.41
N PHE A 31 -9.60 -4.87 -3.69
CA PHE A 31 -8.89 -4.33 -2.54
C PHE A 31 -9.88 -3.62 -1.62
N SER A 32 -9.46 -3.33 -0.40
CA SER A 32 -10.13 -2.38 0.48
C SER A 32 -9.15 -1.28 0.83
N VAL A 33 -9.64 -0.05 0.89
CA VAL A 33 -8.85 1.11 1.28
C VAL A 33 -9.41 1.66 2.59
N ALA A 34 -8.52 1.94 3.52
CA ALA A 34 -8.78 2.70 4.73
C ALA A 34 -8.05 4.04 4.66
N TYR A 35 -8.64 5.08 5.24
CA TYR A 35 -7.99 6.36 5.46
C TYR A 35 -8.20 6.79 6.91
N SER A 36 -7.11 7.09 7.61
CA SER A 36 -7.12 7.59 8.98
C SER A 36 -5.89 8.47 9.21
N LYS A 37 -6.06 9.60 9.90
CA LYS A 37 -4.97 10.52 10.32
C LYS A 37 -3.95 10.84 9.22
N GLY A 38 -4.40 11.04 7.97
CA GLY A 38 -3.51 11.38 6.86
C GLY A 38 -2.77 10.19 6.25
N VAL A 39 -3.12 8.95 6.60
CA VAL A 39 -2.50 7.73 6.06
C VAL A 39 -3.57 6.91 5.34
N TYR A 40 -3.26 6.48 4.12
CA TYR A 40 -4.02 5.47 3.41
C TYR A 40 -3.44 4.09 3.70
N VAL A 41 -4.29 3.13 4.00
CA VAL A 41 -3.92 1.71 4.05
C VAL A 41 -4.73 0.96 3.02
N VAL A 42 -4.06 0.22 2.15
CA VAL A 42 -4.71 -0.58 1.13
C VAL A 42 -4.38 -2.04 1.40
N LEU A 43 -5.44 -2.84 1.45
CA LEU A 43 -5.37 -4.28 1.61
C LEU A 43 -5.96 -4.92 0.35
N ASP A 44 -5.16 -5.64 -0.42
CA ASP A 44 -5.64 -6.29 -1.63
C ASP A 44 -6.15 -7.73 -1.39
N ILE A 45 -6.68 -8.36 -2.44
CA ILE A 45 -7.14 -9.76 -2.41
C ILE A 45 -6.03 -10.80 -2.18
N TYR A 46 -4.76 -10.42 -2.37
CA TYR A 46 -3.60 -11.26 -2.11
C TYR A 46 -3.04 -11.05 -0.69
N ARG A 47 -3.76 -10.28 0.14
CA ARG A 47 -3.34 -9.89 1.49
C ARG A 47 -2.08 -9.04 1.50
N TYR A 48 -1.77 -8.39 0.39
CA TYR A 48 -0.71 -7.40 0.36
C TYR A 48 -1.17 -6.12 1.05
N ILE A 49 -0.29 -5.58 1.88
CA ILE A 49 -0.51 -4.34 2.62
C ILE A 49 0.26 -3.24 1.92
N TYR A 50 -0.41 -2.12 1.67
CA TYR A 50 0.24 -0.88 1.28
C TYR A 50 -0.12 0.19 2.30
N VAL A 51 0.87 0.76 2.97
CA VAL A 51 0.70 1.90 3.87
C VAL A 51 1.29 3.12 3.18
N ILE A 52 0.46 4.11 2.91
CA ILE A 52 0.80 5.28 2.09
C ILE A 52 0.55 6.53 2.92
N LYS A 53 1.61 7.28 3.21
CA LYS A 53 1.55 8.63 3.79
C LYS A 53 1.75 9.65 2.67
N PRO A 54 0.69 10.33 2.22
CA PRO A 54 0.79 11.36 1.20
C PRO A 54 1.61 12.55 1.70
N LEU A 55 2.45 13.09 0.82
CA LEU A 55 3.13 14.37 0.97
C LEU A 55 2.38 15.47 0.23
N THR A 56 1.72 15.12 -0.88
CA THR A 56 0.80 15.98 -1.61
C THR A 56 -0.43 15.17 -2.01
N ILE A 57 -1.60 15.83 -2.08
CA ILE A 57 -2.86 15.20 -2.51
C ILE A 57 -3.56 16.16 -3.46
N SER A 58 -3.96 15.66 -4.63
CA SER A 58 -4.83 16.34 -5.57
C SER A 58 -5.91 15.39 -6.07
N LYS A 59 -7.16 15.88 -6.18
CA LYS A 59 -8.20 15.16 -6.88
C LYS A 59 -7.84 15.08 -8.36
N CYS A 60 -8.00 13.91 -8.96
CA CYS A 60 -7.77 13.72 -10.38
C CYS A 60 -8.97 13.03 -11.02
N LYS A 61 -9.13 13.20 -12.33
CA LYS A 61 -10.05 12.37 -13.12
C LYS A 61 -9.29 11.12 -13.55
N PRO A 62 -9.90 9.92 -13.50
CA PRO A 62 -9.30 8.74 -14.10
C PRO A 62 -9.17 9.01 -15.61
N LYS A 63 -7.95 8.92 -16.18
CA LYS A 63 -7.84 8.96 -17.63
C LYS A 63 -8.52 7.71 -18.18
N PHE A 64 -9.19 7.81 -19.33
CA PHE A 64 -9.94 6.67 -19.91
C PHE A 64 -9.08 5.40 -20.03
N LEU A 65 -7.77 5.56 -20.28
CA LEU A 65 -6.78 4.48 -20.30
C LEU A 65 -6.37 3.97 -18.92
N ASP A 66 -6.51 4.72 -17.83
CA ASP A 66 -6.30 4.20 -16.46
C ASP A 66 -7.38 3.17 -16.06
N ARG A 67 -8.53 3.18 -16.75
CA ARG A 67 -9.57 2.14 -16.62
C ARG A 67 -9.21 0.84 -17.32
N VAL A 68 -8.35 0.89 -18.35
CA VAL A 68 -8.06 -0.23 -19.27
C VAL A 68 -6.64 -0.78 -19.11
N TYR A 69 -5.66 0.08 -18.81
CA TYR A 69 -4.25 -0.25 -18.70
C TYR A 69 -3.75 0.04 -17.29
N GLY A 70 -3.65 -1.01 -16.48
CA GLY A 70 -2.94 -0.97 -15.19
C GLY A 70 -1.47 -0.67 -15.42
N PHE A 71 -0.97 0.42 -14.84
CA PHE A 71 0.41 0.86 -14.99
C PHE A 71 1.38 -0.05 -14.24
N ARG A 72 2.57 -0.19 -14.83
CA ARG A 72 3.75 -0.93 -14.33
C ARG A 72 4.41 -0.16 -13.19
N VAL A 73 4.51 -0.76 -12.01
CA VAL A 73 5.62 -0.41 -11.08
C VAL A 73 6.93 -0.53 -11.89
N PRO A 74 7.92 0.36 -11.75
CA PRO A 74 9.27 0.12 -12.25
C PRO A 74 9.80 -1.20 -11.68
N LEU A 75 9.52 -2.25 -12.44
CA LEU A 75 9.81 -3.64 -12.20
C LEU A 75 11.27 -3.88 -12.56
N SER A 76 12.17 -3.79 -11.58
CA SER A 76 13.34 -4.66 -11.58
C SER A 76 13.28 -5.74 -10.50
N ILE A 77 12.43 -5.62 -9.47
CA ILE A 77 12.41 -6.60 -8.35
C ILE A 77 10.99 -7.03 -7.91
N PHE A 78 9.98 -6.14 -7.93
CA PHE A 78 8.61 -6.48 -7.48
C PHE A 78 7.66 -6.71 -8.65
N ARG A 79 7.37 -7.98 -8.95
CA ARG A 79 6.25 -8.41 -9.82
C ARG A 79 5.00 -8.67 -8.97
N PRO A 80 4.16 -7.66 -8.63
CA PRO A 80 2.78 -7.98 -8.32
C PRO A 80 2.13 -8.54 -9.61
N PRO A 81 1.29 -9.59 -9.50
CA PRO A 81 0.54 -10.08 -10.65
C PRO A 81 -0.36 -8.94 -11.19
N PHE A 82 -0.33 -8.79 -12.51
CA PHE A 82 -0.85 -7.64 -13.24
C PHE A 82 -2.37 -7.39 -13.14
N THR A 83 -2.71 -6.13 -13.50
CA THR A 83 -3.91 -5.58 -14.18
C THR A 83 -5.23 -5.30 -13.40
N TYR A 84 -5.82 -4.14 -13.79
CA TYR A 84 -7.21 -3.66 -13.65
C TYR A 84 -7.56 -2.58 -12.58
N GLY A 85 -7.59 -1.32 -13.03
CA GLY A 85 -8.78 -0.43 -12.95
C GLY A 85 -9.04 0.45 -11.72
N ALA A 86 -8.48 0.19 -10.53
CA ALA A 86 -8.92 0.94 -9.33
C ALA A 86 -7.83 1.27 -8.28
N LEU A 87 -6.62 0.74 -8.42
CA LEU A 87 -5.52 0.99 -7.49
C LEU A 87 -4.20 1.14 -8.23
N LEU A 88 -3.60 2.34 -8.19
CA LEU A 88 -2.28 2.64 -8.73
C LEU A 88 -1.33 2.95 -7.56
N VAL A 89 -0.96 1.90 -6.82
CA VAL A 89 0.11 1.98 -5.80
C VAL A 89 1.43 2.34 -6.50
N PRO A 90 2.34 3.09 -5.86
CA PRO A 90 3.10 4.13 -6.51
C PRO A 90 3.94 3.67 -7.70
N LYS A 91 4.24 4.62 -8.60
CA LYS A 91 5.39 4.50 -9.51
C LYS A 91 6.66 4.51 -8.67
N VAL A 92 6.94 3.40 -7.98
CA VAL A 92 8.14 3.22 -7.15
C VAL A 92 9.24 2.69 -8.05
N GLY A 93 10.10 3.58 -8.50
CA GLY A 93 11.46 3.16 -8.84
C GLY A 93 12.20 2.90 -7.54
N GLY A 94 12.62 1.65 -7.30
CA GLY A 94 13.57 1.32 -6.23
C GLY A 94 13.03 1.45 -4.81
N GLY A 95 12.10 0.58 -4.41
CA GLY A 95 11.79 0.40 -3.00
C GLY A 95 13.00 -0.22 -2.28
N ARG A 96 13.36 0.29 -1.09
CA ARG A 96 14.42 -0.29 -0.27
C ARG A 96 13.81 -1.37 0.63
N LEU A 97 14.37 -2.58 0.60
CA LEU A 97 14.05 -3.59 1.60
C LEU A 97 14.42 -3.05 2.98
N ILE A 98 13.47 -3.05 3.89
CA ILE A 98 13.76 -2.70 5.27
C ILE A 98 14.05 -4.00 6.00
N GLU A 99 15.32 -4.20 6.35
CA GLU A 99 15.75 -5.30 7.21
C GLU A 99 15.40 -5.03 8.69
N GLU A 100 14.22 -4.46 8.95
CA GLU A 100 13.71 -4.26 10.30
C GLU A 100 12.93 -5.49 10.74
N HIS A 101 13.42 -6.10 11.81
CA HIS A 101 12.92 -7.35 12.36
C HIS A 101 11.60 -7.19 13.15
N ASN A 102 10.98 -6.01 13.09
CA ASN A 102 9.83 -5.67 13.93
C ASN A 102 8.52 -6.29 13.42
N ILE A 103 8.45 -6.69 12.15
CA ILE A 103 7.24 -7.25 11.52
C ILE A 103 7.50 -8.71 11.14
N ARG A 104 7.49 -9.59 12.14
CA ARG A 104 7.81 -11.03 12.01
C ARG A 104 6.99 -11.70 10.91
N GLY A 105 7.67 -12.41 10.00
CA GLY A 105 7.09 -13.17 8.90
C GLY A 105 6.57 -12.36 7.72
N TRP A 106 6.77 -11.03 7.72
CA TRP A 106 6.43 -10.15 6.61
C TRP A 106 7.68 -9.59 5.96
N GLN A 107 7.72 -9.59 4.63
CA GLN A 107 8.73 -8.87 3.87
C GLN A 107 8.24 -7.44 3.59
N VAL A 108 9.03 -6.44 3.95
CA VAL A 108 8.62 -5.03 3.97
C VAL A 108 9.56 -4.16 3.13
N TYR A 109 8.96 -3.36 2.24
CA TYR A 109 9.67 -2.45 1.34
C TYR A 109 9.25 -1.02 1.61
N ALA A 110 10.20 -0.16 1.99
CA ALA A 110 10.01 1.28 1.99
C ALA A 110 9.98 1.80 0.56
N PHE A 111 9.07 2.74 0.28
CA PHE A 111 9.05 3.46 -0.98
C PHE A 111 8.83 4.96 -0.79
N LYS A 112 9.28 5.72 -1.80
CA LYS A 112 8.98 7.13 -2.01
C LYS A 112 8.68 7.33 -3.48
N GLY A 113 7.61 8.05 -3.81
CA GLY A 113 7.24 8.22 -5.21
C GLY A 113 5.89 8.89 -5.40
N THR A 114 5.28 8.68 -6.56
CA THR A 114 3.94 9.19 -6.86
C THR A 114 2.90 8.09 -6.70
N PHE A 115 1.80 8.34 -6.00
CA PHE A 115 0.67 7.42 -5.88
C PHE A 115 -0.54 7.93 -6.65
N LYS A 116 -1.44 7.00 -6.98
CA LYS A 116 -2.79 7.30 -7.43
C LYS A 116 -3.75 6.22 -6.94
N LEU A 117 -4.84 6.57 -6.28
CA LEU A 117 -5.77 5.57 -5.76
C LEU A 117 -7.19 6.09 -5.76
N GLN A 118 -8.14 5.17 -5.65
CA GLN A 118 -9.51 5.52 -5.31
C GLN A 118 -9.65 5.51 -3.79
N ASP A 119 -10.03 6.65 -3.21
CA ASP A 119 -10.10 6.85 -1.77
C ASP A 119 -11.40 6.26 -1.17
N PRO A 120 -11.55 6.19 0.17
CA PRO A 120 -12.78 5.71 0.79
C PRO A 120 -14.04 6.51 0.43
N ASP A 121 -13.89 7.77 0.04
CA ASP A 121 -15.01 8.62 -0.40
C ASP A 121 -15.39 8.35 -1.88
N GLY A 122 -14.65 7.48 -2.58
CA GLY A 122 -14.87 7.13 -3.98
C GLY A 122 -14.19 8.05 -4.99
N ASN A 123 -13.43 9.06 -4.53
CA ASN A 123 -12.71 9.98 -5.38
C ASN A 123 -11.39 9.37 -5.85
N TRP A 124 -10.98 9.75 -7.05
CA TRP A 124 -9.63 9.49 -7.51
C TRP A 124 -8.69 10.58 -6.99
N VAL A 125 -7.64 10.16 -6.29
CA VAL A 125 -6.63 11.04 -5.71
C VAL A 125 -5.25 10.61 -6.19
N GLU A 126 -4.37 11.58 -6.41
CA GLU A 126 -2.98 11.36 -6.77
C GLU A 126 -2.06 12.36 -6.08
N GLY A 127 -0.76 12.08 -6.07
CA GLY A 127 0.24 12.97 -5.50
C GLY A 127 1.56 12.27 -5.22
N LYS A 128 2.41 12.91 -4.41
CA LYS A 128 3.66 12.32 -3.90
C LYS A 128 3.40 11.66 -2.55
N CYS A 129 4.09 10.56 -2.26
CA CYS A 129 3.99 9.84 -1.00
C CYS A 129 5.31 9.21 -0.57
N ILE A 130 5.33 8.83 0.70
CA ILE A 130 6.21 7.82 1.27
C ILE A 130 5.33 6.69 1.80
N GLY A 131 5.88 5.49 1.95
CA GLY A 131 5.09 4.37 2.41
C GLY A 131 5.83 3.05 2.48
N PHE A 132 5.05 2.02 2.82
CA PHE A 132 5.50 0.64 2.86
C PHE A 132 4.63 -0.25 2.00
N PHE A 133 5.25 -1.22 1.37
CA PHE A 133 4.61 -2.38 0.78
C PHE A 133 5.04 -3.61 1.57
N ALA A 134 4.09 -4.45 1.97
CA ALA A 134 4.38 -5.66 2.73
C ALA A 134 3.57 -6.85 2.23
N PHE A 135 4.21 -8.02 2.22
CA PHE A 135 3.56 -9.30 1.97
C PHE A 135 4.11 -10.38 2.91
N ILE A 136 3.28 -11.40 3.14
CA ILE A 136 3.62 -12.53 4.01
C ILE A 136 4.69 -13.38 3.32
N LEU A 137 5.79 -13.64 4.03
CA LEU A 137 6.87 -14.51 3.58
C LEU A 137 6.88 -15.84 4.36
N GLU A 138 6.52 -15.80 5.65
CA GLU A 138 6.61 -16.94 6.57
C GLU A 138 5.21 -17.39 7.01
N TRP A 139 5.06 -18.67 7.36
CA TRP A 139 3.78 -19.27 7.73
C TRP A 139 3.31 -18.88 9.13
N ASP A 140 4.23 -18.50 10.03
CA ASP A 140 3.99 -18.05 11.41
C ASP A 140 4.01 -16.51 11.54
N ALA A 141 3.85 -15.83 10.40
CA ALA A 141 3.73 -14.39 10.34
C ALA A 141 2.65 -13.88 11.29
N ILE A 142 2.92 -12.72 11.90
CA ILE A 142 1.93 -12.06 12.75
C ILE A 142 0.65 -11.76 11.96
N ASP A 143 -0.47 -11.66 12.67
CA ASP A 143 -1.76 -11.35 12.06
C ASP A 143 -1.69 -10.05 11.26
N ILE A 144 -2.38 -10.04 10.13
CA ILE A 144 -2.39 -8.93 9.18
C ILE A 144 -2.83 -7.60 9.81
N LYS A 145 -3.75 -7.63 10.78
CA LYS A 145 -4.18 -6.40 11.48
C LYS A 145 -3.04 -5.81 12.31
N ASP A 146 -2.23 -6.66 12.93
CA ASP A 146 -1.11 -6.26 13.77
C ASP A 146 0.08 -5.83 12.91
N ALA A 147 0.28 -6.48 11.75
CA ALA A 147 1.23 -6.03 10.74
C ALA A 147 0.89 -4.61 10.24
N ILE A 148 -0.39 -4.31 9.96
CA ILE A 148 -0.82 -2.95 9.57
C ILE A 148 -0.48 -1.93 10.66
N LYS A 149 -0.78 -2.22 11.93
CA LYS A 149 -0.46 -1.31 13.06
C LYS A 149 1.04 -1.02 13.12
N LYS A 150 1.87 -2.06 13.06
CA LYS A 150 3.33 -1.91 13.08
C LYS A 150 3.84 -1.12 11.88
N LEU A 151 3.33 -1.36 10.67
CA LEU A 151 3.71 -0.58 9.48
C LEU A 151 3.37 0.89 9.62
N ILE A 152 2.23 1.23 10.24
CA ILE A 152 1.86 2.63 10.51
C ILE A 152 2.84 3.25 11.52
N GLU A 153 3.17 2.54 12.60
CA GLU A 153 4.16 3.02 13.58
C GLU A 153 5.56 3.21 13.00
N LEU A 154 5.96 2.36 12.05
CA LEU A 154 7.24 2.48 11.35
C LEU A 154 7.31 3.72 10.45
N LEU A 155 6.19 4.28 9.98
CA LEU A 155 6.20 5.41 9.06
C LEU A 155 6.87 6.65 9.66
N ASP A 156 6.78 6.79 10.98
CA ASP A 156 7.35 7.93 11.70
C ASP A 156 8.78 7.67 12.18
N LYS A 157 9.23 6.41 12.15
CA LYS A 157 10.57 5.98 12.58
C LYS A 157 11.57 5.87 11.43
N VAL A 158 11.11 5.45 10.26
CA VAL A 158 11.96 5.28 9.09
C VAL A 158 12.34 6.63 8.50
N ASP A 159 13.63 6.89 8.37
CA ASP A 159 14.11 8.05 7.64
C ASP A 159 13.97 7.84 6.12
N PHE A 160 13.07 8.60 5.50
CA PHE A 160 12.87 8.59 4.05
C PHE A 160 13.77 9.60 3.30
N ARG A 161 14.80 10.17 3.95
CA ARG A 161 15.84 11.03 3.34
C ARG A 161 16.82 10.22 2.48
N TRP A 162 16.32 9.58 1.43
CA TRP A 162 17.17 8.96 0.40
C TRP A 162 17.71 10.01 -0.57
N ARG A 163 19.01 9.93 -0.92
CA ARG A 163 19.53 10.59 -2.13
C ARG A 163 19.21 9.72 -3.33
N TYR A 164 18.62 10.30 -4.38
CA TYR A 164 18.32 9.62 -5.66
C TYR A 164 19.52 8.86 -6.25
N SER A 165 20.75 9.21 -5.85
CA SER A 165 22.02 8.63 -6.31
C SER A 165 22.34 7.23 -5.78
N GLU A 166 21.67 6.73 -4.74
CA GLU A 166 22.01 5.42 -4.15
C GLU A 166 21.26 4.24 -4.79
N ILE A 167 20.21 4.51 -5.57
CA ILE A 167 19.40 3.48 -6.26
C ILE A 167 20.13 2.90 -7.49
N TYR A 168 21.19 3.56 -7.97
CA TYR A 168 22.00 3.11 -9.11
C TYR A 168 23.40 2.61 -8.72
N ARG A 169 23.68 2.42 -7.42
CA ARG A 169 24.94 1.80 -6.96
C ARG A 169 24.71 0.34 -6.58
N THR A 170 24.37 -0.46 -7.57
CA THR A 170 24.71 -1.90 -7.56
C THR A 170 25.52 -2.13 -8.82
N HIS A 171 26.84 -2.14 -8.63
CA HIS A 171 27.81 -2.71 -9.57
C HIS A 171 27.61 -4.22 -9.65
#